data_AF-A0A1E7HY09-F1
#
_entry.id   AF-A0A1E7HY09-F1
#
_cell.length_a   1.000
_cell.length_b   1.000
_cell.length_c   1.000
_cell.angle_alpha   90.00
_cell.angle_beta   90.00
_cell.angle_gamma   90.00
#
_symmetry.space_group_name_H-M   'P 1'
#
loop_
_entity.id
_entity.type
_entity.pdbx_description
1 polymer ?
#
loop_
_entity_poly.entity_id
_entity_poly.type
_entity_poly.pdbx_seq_one_letter_code
_entity_poly.pdbx_strand_id
1 'polypeptide(L)'
;MKKQFPIDRTTAMCVQLAESKSAPEWIELLPSGDSVLGRDGRHWKHNPQGLLNAFEMDPKPIPVDYEHATEVKGPNGDPAPAVGWIEGLEVRDGGSVWGRVDWTEEGRRAVEAKEYRFISPVFSYSKTTQQILQVCSVGLTNMPNLHLTALNRDETITHENNSEDNVDVVKLCKSLGLAEDSTEEVVLNAIQALKDDIVKAKNKQELPDISKYVPRAEYDSMSGRAVNAEQKIKELTDAEGEVAINREVDAAVVAGKITPASKDYFLASCRAEGGLAAFREFVKGAPEIVSKAGDDKKPAADGDGVLSDEERAACRLTNTSEEDFLKEKGGK
;
A
#
# COMPACT_ATOMS: atom_id res chain seq x y z
N MET A 1 -45.58 74.03 38.40
CA MET A 1 -45.50 74.29 36.95
C MET A 1 -45.15 72.98 36.25
N LYS A 2 -46.12 72.40 35.56
CA LYS A 2 -46.00 71.17 34.76
C LYS A 2 -45.37 71.55 33.41
N LYS A 3 -44.35 70.81 32.94
CA LYS A 3 -43.93 70.86 31.53
C LYS A 3 -44.50 69.64 30.82
N GLN A 4 -45.41 69.95 29.92
CA GLN A 4 -46.14 69.06 29.03
C GLN A 4 -45.26 68.77 27.81
N PHE A 5 -45.04 67.50 27.48
CA PHE A 5 -44.51 67.10 26.18
C PHE A 5 -45.69 66.67 25.29
N PRO A 6 -45.77 67.11 24.03
CA PRO A 6 -46.90 66.78 23.16
C PRO A 6 -46.84 65.31 22.75
N ILE A 7 -47.99 64.65 22.92
CA ILE A 7 -48.32 63.37 22.31
C ILE A 7 -48.68 63.69 20.85
N ASP A 8 -47.92 63.17 19.90
CA ASP A 8 -48.44 62.98 18.55
C ASP A 8 -48.59 61.47 18.30
N ARG A 9 -49.79 61.10 17.87
CA ARG A 9 -50.28 59.73 17.76
C ARG A 9 -50.50 59.45 16.28
N THR A 10 -49.97 58.32 15.84
CA THR A 10 -50.45 57.46 14.73
C THR A 10 -49.75 57.63 13.38
N THR A 11 -48.91 56.66 13.02
CA THR A 11 -49.25 55.67 11.98
C THR A 11 -48.51 54.37 12.31
N ALA A 12 -49.28 53.33 12.62
CA ALA A 12 -48.77 51.98 12.77
C ALA A 12 -48.41 51.44 11.38
N MET A 13 -47.12 51.18 11.14
CA MET A 13 -46.70 50.23 10.11
C MET A 13 -46.62 48.86 10.79
N CYS A 14 -47.63 48.05 10.55
CA CYS A 14 -47.56 46.61 10.80
C CYS A 14 -46.48 46.03 9.86
N VAL A 15 -45.30 45.75 10.41
CA VAL A 15 -44.45 44.68 9.91
C VAL A 15 -44.51 43.59 10.96
N GLN A 16 -45.22 42.52 10.62
CA GLN A 16 -45.20 41.28 11.38
C GLN A 16 -43.82 40.66 11.14
N LEU A 17 -42.90 40.89 12.09
CA LEU A 17 -41.64 40.17 12.15
C LEU A 17 -41.97 38.68 12.23
N ALA A 18 -41.47 37.90 11.28
CA ALA A 18 -41.45 36.45 11.39
C ALA A 18 -40.48 36.11 12.53
N GLU A 19 -41.02 35.85 13.72
CA GLU A 19 -40.30 35.19 14.81
C GLU A 19 -40.07 33.74 14.41
N SER A 20 -38.96 33.39 13.78
CA SER A 20 -38.52 31.98 13.81
C SER A 20 -37.75 31.74 15.11
N LYS A 21 -38.49 31.74 16.24
CA LYS A 21 -38.03 31.26 17.54
C LYS A 21 -38.18 29.73 17.65
N SER A 22 -38.07 29.00 16.55
CA SER A 22 -38.31 27.56 16.51
C SER A 22 -37.03 26.78 16.75
N ALA A 23 -37.10 25.66 17.47
CA ALA A 23 -35.97 24.76 17.59
C ALA A 23 -35.50 24.31 16.18
N PRO A 24 -34.19 24.33 15.89
CA PRO A 24 -33.68 24.02 14.57
C PRO A 24 -33.88 22.54 14.23
N GLU A 25 -34.27 22.26 12.99
CA GLU A 25 -34.40 20.88 12.50
C GLU A 25 -33.03 20.22 12.30
N TRP A 26 -32.00 20.99 11.94
CA TRP A 26 -30.65 20.51 11.73
C TRP A 26 -29.67 21.17 12.69
N ILE A 27 -28.86 20.36 13.37
CA ILE A 27 -27.84 20.83 14.31
C ILE A 27 -26.45 20.34 13.90
N GLU A 28 -25.44 21.19 14.08
CA GLU A 28 -24.05 20.86 13.77
C GLU A 28 -23.47 19.97 14.86
N LEU A 29 -23.14 18.72 14.54
CA LEU A 29 -22.59 17.75 15.48
C LEU A 29 -21.05 17.78 15.51
N LEU A 30 -20.40 17.90 14.35
CA LEU A 30 -18.94 18.00 14.27
C LEU A 30 -18.55 19.15 13.35
N PRO A 31 -17.53 19.95 13.72
CA PRO A 31 -17.11 21.11 12.95
C PRO A 31 -16.38 20.68 11.67
N SER A 32 -16.33 21.55 10.67
CA SER A 32 -15.53 21.35 9.45
C SER A 32 -14.02 21.22 9.75
N GLY A 33 -13.28 20.59 8.84
CA GLY A 33 -11.82 20.47 8.87
C GLY A 33 -11.31 19.06 9.19
N ASP A 34 -9.99 18.87 9.07
CA ASP A 34 -9.36 17.55 9.22
C ASP A 34 -9.26 17.05 10.67
N SER A 35 -9.46 17.96 11.63
CA SER A 35 -9.36 17.69 13.07
C SER A 35 -10.46 18.38 13.85
N VAL A 36 -10.96 17.69 14.87
CA VAL A 36 -11.92 18.23 15.84
C VAL A 36 -11.16 18.56 17.13
N LEU A 37 -11.29 19.81 17.60
CA LEU A 37 -10.64 20.30 18.82
C LEU A 37 -11.68 20.59 19.90
N GLY A 38 -11.47 20.02 21.08
CA GLY A 38 -12.23 20.34 22.29
C GLY A 38 -11.67 21.55 23.01
N ARG A 39 -12.53 22.29 23.70
CA ARG A 39 -12.17 23.42 24.58
C ARG A 39 -11.26 22.99 25.73
N ASP A 40 -11.30 21.71 26.08
CA ASP A 40 -10.41 21.08 27.06
C ASP A 40 -9.01 20.71 26.52
N GLY A 41 -8.73 21.02 25.24
CA GLY A 41 -7.45 20.75 24.59
C GLY A 41 -7.31 19.36 23.99
N ARG A 42 -8.31 18.48 24.12
CA ARG A 42 -8.31 17.19 23.40
C ARG A 42 -8.55 17.41 21.92
N HIS A 43 -7.91 16.59 21.09
CA HIS A 43 -8.07 16.62 19.64
C HIS A 43 -8.38 15.24 19.08
N TRP A 44 -9.15 15.19 18.01
CA TRP A 44 -9.48 13.97 17.30
C TRP A 44 -9.33 14.17 15.79
N LYS A 45 -9.03 13.09 15.07
CA LYS A 45 -8.99 13.10 13.62
C LYS A 45 -10.41 12.98 13.08
N HIS A 46 -10.78 13.91 12.20
CA HIS A 46 -12.10 13.93 11.58
C HIS A 46 -12.26 12.79 10.56
N ASN A 47 -13.44 12.18 10.51
CA ASN A 47 -13.80 11.19 9.49
C ASN A 47 -15.30 11.31 9.11
N PRO A 48 -15.71 12.37 8.40
CA PRO A 48 -17.13 12.65 8.13
C PRO A 48 -17.80 11.52 7.36
N GLN A 49 -17.16 11.06 6.26
CA GLN A 49 -17.73 10.03 5.40
C GLN A 49 -17.86 8.68 6.12
N GLY A 50 -16.85 8.29 6.91
CA GLY A 50 -16.94 7.04 7.67
C GLY A 50 -18.02 7.08 8.75
N LEU A 51 -18.31 8.27 9.29
CA LEU A 51 -19.39 8.45 10.28
C LEU A 51 -20.78 8.29 9.64
N LEU A 52 -20.99 8.85 8.44
CA LEU A 52 -22.21 8.64 7.66
C LEU A 52 -22.39 7.16 7.30
N ASN A 53 -21.33 6.53 6.78
CA ASN A 53 -21.38 5.11 6.42
C ASN A 53 -21.71 4.24 7.64
N ALA A 54 -21.16 4.55 8.82
CA ALA A 54 -21.46 3.84 10.06
C ALA A 54 -22.93 4.01 10.48
N PHE A 55 -23.48 5.21 10.34
CA PHE A 55 -24.88 5.49 10.64
C PHE A 55 -25.84 4.79 9.66
N GLU A 56 -25.49 4.71 8.38
CA GLU A 56 -26.30 3.99 7.39
C GLU A 56 -26.28 2.47 7.59
N MET A 57 -25.16 1.92 8.07
CA MET A 57 -25.01 0.49 8.36
C MET A 57 -25.80 0.04 9.60
N ASP A 58 -25.95 0.91 10.60
CA ASP A 58 -26.75 0.67 11.80
C ASP A 58 -27.62 1.91 12.09
N PRO A 59 -28.77 2.05 11.40
CA PRO A 59 -29.63 3.24 11.46
C PRO A 59 -30.43 3.25 12.76
N LYS A 60 -29.72 3.51 13.86
CA LYS A 60 -30.28 3.71 15.17
C LYS A 60 -30.34 5.22 15.46
N PRO A 61 -31.53 5.76 15.79
CA PRO A 61 -31.63 7.15 16.21
C PRO A 61 -30.72 7.45 17.41
N ILE A 62 -30.00 8.56 17.33
CA ILE A 62 -29.05 8.97 18.38
C ILE A 62 -29.80 9.85 19.38
N PRO A 63 -29.80 9.52 20.69
CA PRO A 63 -30.54 10.31 21.68
C PRO A 63 -29.91 11.69 21.88
N VAL A 64 -30.76 12.70 21.94
CA VAL A 64 -30.45 14.01 22.51
C VAL A 64 -30.97 14.03 23.94
N ASP A 65 -30.14 14.33 24.93
CA ASP A 65 -30.51 14.34 26.35
C ASP A 65 -30.09 15.64 27.05
N TYR A 66 -30.50 15.83 28.30
CA TYR A 66 -29.95 16.93 29.11
C TYR A 66 -28.63 16.53 29.77
N GLU A 67 -27.63 17.38 29.62
CA GLU A 67 -26.36 17.31 30.38
C GLU A 67 -25.73 15.91 30.39
N HIS A 68 -25.72 15.25 29.23
CA HIS A 68 -25.12 13.93 29.01
C HIS A 68 -25.74 12.82 29.87
N ALA A 69 -27.04 12.90 30.16
CA ALA A 69 -27.73 11.91 31.00
C ALA A 69 -27.56 10.47 30.48
N THR A 70 -27.54 10.25 29.16
CA THR A 70 -27.32 8.91 28.58
C THR A 70 -25.98 8.32 29.02
N GLU A 71 -24.94 9.14 29.12
CA GLU A 71 -23.58 8.70 29.47
C GLU A 71 -23.32 8.68 30.98
N VAL A 72 -23.97 9.57 31.74
CA VAL A 72 -23.72 9.74 33.18
C VAL A 72 -24.70 8.94 34.03
N LYS A 73 -25.98 8.91 33.65
CA LYS A 73 -27.07 8.24 34.41
C LYS A 73 -27.37 6.85 33.85
N GLY A 74 -27.41 6.72 32.52
CA GLY A 74 -27.72 5.46 31.84
C GLY A 74 -26.92 4.25 32.35
N PRO A 75 -25.58 4.33 32.51
CA PRO A 75 -24.78 3.21 33.02
C PRO A 75 -25.10 2.79 34.46
N ASN A 76 -25.67 3.68 35.27
CA ASN A 76 -26.09 3.38 36.64
C ASN A 76 -27.51 2.79 36.70
N GLY A 77 -28.20 2.67 35.56
CA GLY A 77 -29.60 2.26 35.49
C GLY A 77 -30.59 3.36 35.87
N ASP A 78 -30.11 4.60 36.06
CA ASP A 78 -30.95 5.75 36.35
C ASP A 78 -31.64 6.25 35.07
N PRO A 79 -32.85 6.86 35.16
CA PRO A 79 -33.54 7.39 34.00
C PRO A 79 -32.72 8.47 33.26
N ALA A 80 -32.55 8.27 31.95
CA ALA A 80 -31.94 9.19 31.01
C ALA A 80 -32.89 9.41 29.81
N PRO A 81 -33.99 10.17 29.99
CA PRO A 81 -34.95 10.40 28.93
C PRO A 81 -34.34 11.24 27.81
N ALA A 82 -34.61 10.85 26.57
CA ALA A 82 -34.28 11.65 25.40
C ALA A 82 -35.27 12.81 25.26
N VAL A 83 -34.76 13.99 24.94
CA VAL A 83 -35.51 15.20 24.59
C VAL A 83 -35.53 15.49 23.09
N GLY A 84 -34.82 14.67 22.32
CA GLY A 84 -34.89 14.61 20.87
C GLY A 84 -34.12 13.40 20.35
N TRP A 85 -34.21 13.15 19.05
CA TRP A 85 -33.53 12.04 18.39
C TRP A 85 -32.91 12.51 17.09
N ILE A 86 -31.63 12.21 16.87
CA ILE A 86 -31.00 12.40 15.55
C ILE A 86 -31.38 11.22 14.68
N GLU A 87 -32.15 11.48 13.63
CA GLU A 87 -32.68 10.45 12.72
C GLU A 87 -32.00 10.44 11.35
N GLY A 88 -31.14 11.42 11.09
CA GLY A 88 -30.39 11.50 9.83
C GLY A 88 -29.10 12.28 10.02
N LEU A 89 -28.08 11.91 9.24
CA LEU A 89 -26.80 12.62 9.19
C LEU A 89 -26.54 13.14 7.79
N GLU A 90 -25.89 14.30 7.71
CA GLU A 90 -25.47 14.93 6.47
C GLU A 90 -24.06 15.49 6.64
N VAL A 91 -23.19 15.27 5.64
CA VAL A 91 -21.91 16.00 5.54
C VAL A 91 -22.14 17.23 4.70
N ARG A 92 -21.82 18.39 5.25
CA ARG A 92 -21.92 19.70 4.57
C ARG A 92 -20.52 20.25 4.26
N ASP A 93 -20.49 21.47 3.75
CA ASP A 93 -19.27 22.15 3.31
C ASP A 93 -18.12 22.04 4.33
N GLY A 94 -16.92 21.82 3.81
CA GLY A 94 -15.70 21.67 4.62
C GLY A 94 -15.65 20.39 5.48
N GLY A 95 -16.59 19.46 5.30
CA GLY A 95 -16.63 18.20 6.04
C GLY A 95 -17.37 18.27 7.39
N SER A 96 -18.08 19.37 7.66
CA SER A 96 -18.92 19.48 8.87
C SER A 96 -20.02 18.42 8.85
N VAL A 97 -20.34 17.84 10.01
CA VAL A 97 -21.38 16.81 10.14
C VAL A 97 -22.58 17.41 10.86
N TRP A 98 -23.74 17.31 10.22
CA TRP A 98 -25.01 17.81 10.72
C TRP A 98 -25.97 16.64 10.98
N GLY A 99 -26.78 16.79 12.02
CA GLY A 99 -27.81 15.82 12.40
C GLY A 99 -29.21 16.42 12.30
N ARG A 100 -30.14 15.69 11.68
CA ARG A 100 -31.56 16.04 11.66
C ARG A 100 -32.21 15.57 12.96
N VAL A 101 -32.73 16.51 13.75
CA VAL A 101 -33.31 16.25 15.06
C VAL A 101 -34.83 16.16 14.95
N ASP A 102 -35.41 15.07 15.43
CA ASP A 102 -36.81 15.03 15.83
C ASP A 102 -36.92 15.41 17.31
N TRP A 103 -37.38 16.62 17.59
CA TRP A 103 -37.50 17.15 18.95
C TRP A 103 -38.78 16.65 19.63
N THR A 104 -38.64 16.19 20.88
CA THR A 104 -39.79 16.08 21.78
C THR A 104 -40.33 17.47 22.11
N GLU A 105 -41.58 17.53 22.61
CA GLU A 105 -42.15 18.80 23.09
C GLU A 105 -41.27 19.46 24.17
N GLU A 106 -40.70 18.65 25.07
CA GLU A 106 -39.85 19.14 26.14
C GLU A 106 -38.53 19.73 25.61
N GLY A 107 -37.85 19.01 24.70
CA GLY A 107 -36.61 19.48 24.10
C GLY A 107 -36.79 20.72 23.26
N ARG A 108 -37.87 20.75 22.46
CA ARG A 108 -38.25 21.95 21.68
C ARG A 108 -38.43 23.14 22.60
N ARG A 109 -39.24 23.02 23.65
CA ARG A 109 -39.47 24.09 24.64
C ARG A 109 -38.15 24.58 25.26
N ALA A 110 -37.26 23.67 25.63
CA ALA A 110 -35.99 24.01 26.28
C ALA A 110 -35.05 24.81 25.36
N VAL A 111 -35.03 24.48 24.07
CA VAL A 111 -34.28 25.24 23.06
C VAL A 111 -34.94 26.60 22.82
N GLU A 112 -36.23 26.63 22.49
CA GLU A 112 -36.95 27.87 22.13
C GLU A 112 -37.01 28.88 23.28
N ALA A 113 -37.17 28.40 24.52
CA ALA A 113 -37.10 29.21 25.73
C ALA A 113 -35.67 29.65 26.09
N LYS A 114 -34.66 29.18 25.35
CA LYS A 114 -33.24 29.43 25.57
C LYS A 114 -32.74 28.95 26.94
N GLU A 115 -33.40 27.94 27.53
CA GLU A 115 -32.94 27.22 28.72
C GLU A 115 -31.61 26.52 28.43
N TYR A 116 -31.47 26.04 27.18
CA TYR A 116 -30.24 25.49 26.64
C TYR A 116 -29.93 26.10 25.27
N ARG A 117 -28.67 26.46 25.05
CA ARG A 117 -28.25 27.14 23.81
C ARG A 117 -27.27 26.35 22.97
N PHE A 118 -26.68 25.30 23.51
CA PHE A 118 -25.62 24.54 22.85
C PHE A 118 -25.87 23.05 22.94
N ILE A 119 -25.18 22.34 22.07
CA ILE A 119 -25.07 20.89 22.12
C ILE A 119 -23.63 20.46 22.33
N SER A 120 -23.46 19.29 22.89
CA SER A 120 -22.18 18.65 23.10
C SER A 120 -22.30 17.17 22.72
N PRO A 121 -21.94 16.81 21.48
CA PRO A 121 -21.96 15.43 21.04
C PRO A 121 -20.94 14.58 21.78
N VAL A 122 -21.30 13.32 21.98
CA VAL A 122 -20.45 12.26 22.50
C VAL A 122 -20.23 11.28 21.37
N PHE A 123 -18.97 10.89 21.15
CA PHE A 123 -18.61 9.98 20.08
C PHE A 123 -17.56 8.99 20.53
N SER A 124 -17.59 7.81 19.92
CA SER A 124 -16.52 6.83 20.02
C SER A 124 -15.39 7.18 19.06
N TYR A 125 -14.16 6.84 19.44
CA TYR A 125 -12.98 7.06 18.63
C TYR A 125 -11.95 5.96 18.83
N SER A 126 -11.09 5.76 17.83
CA SER A 126 -9.95 4.86 17.91
C SER A 126 -8.87 5.47 18.78
N LYS A 127 -8.48 4.81 19.87
CA LYS A 127 -7.37 5.28 20.73
C LYS A 127 -6.02 5.29 20.02
N THR A 128 -5.85 4.43 19.01
CA THR A 128 -4.60 4.32 18.25
C THR A 128 -4.48 5.41 17.19
N THR A 129 -5.54 5.68 16.43
CA THR A 129 -5.50 6.63 15.30
C THR A 129 -6.13 7.99 15.63
N GLN A 130 -6.74 8.13 16.81
CA GLN A 130 -7.55 9.28 17.23
C GLN A 130 -8.74 9.59 16.32
N GLN A 131 -9.10 8.65 15.43
CA GLN A 131 -10.16 8.85 14.46
C GLN A 131 -11.54 8.65 15.09
N ILE A 132 -12.44 9.62 14.86
CA ILE A 132 -13.85 9.51 15.26
C ILE A 132 -14.52 8.40 14.45
N LEU A 133 -15.26 7.54 15.14
CA LEU A 133 -15.91 6.37 14.56
C LEU A 133 -17.43 6.54 14.45
N GLN A 134 -18.08 6.98 15.52
CA GLN A 134 -19.54 7.10 15.58
C GLN A 134 -19.98 8.11 16.65
N VAL A 135 -21.05 8.86 16.39
CA VAL A 135 -21.75 9.66 17.42
C VAL A 135 -22.69 8.75 18.21
N CYS A 136 -22.58 8.78 19.53
CA CYS A 136 -23.29 7.89 20.46
C CYS A 136 -24.49 8.57 21.12
N SER A 137 -24.37 9.84 21.49
CA SER A 137 -25.40 10.67 22.12
C SER A 137 -25.09 12.16 21.92
N VAL A 138 -26.06 13.03 22.18
CA VAL A 138 -25.89 14.49 22.11
C VAL A 138 -26.45 15.13 23.39
N GLY A 139 -25.59 15.77 24.17
CA GLY A 139 -26.02 16.51 25.35
C GLY A 139 -26.48 17.92 24.98
N LEU A 140 -27.74 18.25 25.26
CA LEU A 140 -28.25 19.61 25.33
C LEU A 140 -27.70 20.24 26.62
N THR A 141 -26.81 21.21 26.48
CA THR A 141 -25.99 21.75 27.58
C THR A 141 -25.71 23.24 27.40
N ASN A 142 -25.34 23.91 28.48
CA ASN A 142 -24.83 25.28 28.45
C ASN A 142 -23.29 25.36 28.49
N MET A 143 -22.59 24.22 28.63
CA MET A 143 -21.13 24.13 28.65
C MET A 143 -20.63 23.10 27.63
N PRO A 144 -20.74 23.38 26.32
CA PRO A 144 -20.32 22.44 25.29
C PRO A 144 -18.80 22.29 25.27
N ASN A 145 -18.29 21.09 24.93
CA ASN A 145 -16.85 20.91 24.75
C ASN A 145 -16.35 21.35 23.36
N LEU A 146 -17.19 21.28 22.33
CA LEU A 146 -16.80 21.66 20.97
C LEU A 146 -17.19 23.11 20.65
N HIS A 147 -16.54 23.70 19.65
CA HIS A 147 -16.96 24.96 19.04
C HIS A 147 -17.94 24.67 17.91
N LEU A 148 -19.24 24.69 18.22
CA LEU A 148 -20.33 24.39 17.29
C LEU A 148 -21.31 25.56 17.20
N THR A 149 -22.12 25.56 16.15
CA THR A 149 -23.21 26.52 15.97
C THR A 149 -24.21 26.45 17.13
N ALA A 150 -24.57 27.62 17.69
CA ALA A 150 -25.56 27.72 18.75
C ALA A 150 -26.98 27.44 18.21
N LEU A 151 -27.81 26.75 19.00
CA LEU A 151 -29.15 26.31 18.58
C LEU A 151 -30.14 27.47 18.34
N ASN A 152 -29.90 28.60 19.00
CA ASN A 152 -30.82 29.75 19.04
C ASN A 152 -30.27 30.97 18.28
N ARG A 153 -29.47 30.74 17.25
CA ARG A 153 -28.93 31.81 16.40
C ARG A 153 -30.02 32.24 15.41
N ASP A 154 -30.27 33.53 15.28
CA ASP A 154 -31.16 34.05 14.23
C ASP A 154 -30.54 33.75 12.86
N GLU A 155 -31.26 33.03 11.99
CA GLU A 155 -30.85 32.74 10.60
C GLU A 155 -30.94 33.97 9.66
N THR A 156 -30.96 35.19 10.21
CA THR A 156 -30.73 36.41 9.42
C THR A 156 -29.24 36.73 9.41
N ILE A 157 -28.47 35.89 8.72
CA ILE A 157 -27.18 36.32 8.18
C ILE A 157 -27.30 36.24 6.66
N THR A 158 -27.96 37.24 6.09
CA THR A 158 -27.37 37.87 4.91
C THR A 158 -25.96 38.31 5.31
N HIS A 159 -24.96 38.00 4.49
CA HIS A 159 -23.61 38.51 4.64
C HIS A 159 -23.62 40.05 4.69
N GLU A 160 -23.82 40.60 5.87
CA GLU A 160 -23.60 42.00 6.16
C GLU A 160 -22.68 42.07 7.38
N ASN A 161 -21.50 42.63 7.13
CA ASN A 161 -20.44 42.86 8.08
C ASN A 161 -20.97 43.61 9.30
N ASN A 162 -21.09 42.91 10.43
CA ASN A 162 -20.99 43.54 11.75
C ASN A 162 -19.98 42.74 12.57
N SER A 163 -18.75 43.24 12.45
CA SER A 163 -17.68 43.24 13.46
C SER A 163 -18.16 42.98 14.89
N GLU A 164 -17.81 41.80 15.42
CA GLU A 164 -17.44 41.63 16.83
C GLU A 164 -16.62 40.36 17.15
N ASP A 165 -16.23 39.57 16.14
CA ASP A 165 -15.04 38.71 16.21
C ASP A 165 -13.93 39.35 15.37
N ASN A 166 -13.38 40.45 15.89
CA ASN A 166 -12.20 41.06 15.31
C ASN A 166 -11.01 40.12 15.55
N VAL A 167 -10.68 39.28 14.57
CA VAL A 167 -9.29 38.87 14.36
C VAL A 167 -8.55 40.19 14.22
N ASP A 168 -7.98 40.66 15.32
CA ASP A 168 -7.35 41.97 15.46
C ASP A 168 -6.38 42.17 14.29
N VAL A 169 -6.87 42.78 13.20
CA VAL A 169 -6.17 42.81 11.91
C VAL A 169 -4.83 43.52 12.09
N VAL A 170 -4.77 44.43 13.06
CA VAL A 170 -3.56 45.08 13.56
C VAL A 170 -2.56 44.06 14.13
N LYS A 171 -2.99 43.10 14.95
CA LYS A 171 -2.12 42.00 15.42
C LYS A 171 -1.72 41.06 14.30
N LEU A 172 -2.60 40.78 13.35
CA LEU A 172 -2.28 39.95 12.18
C LEU A 172 -1.22 40.63 11.31
N CYS A 173 -1.42 41.91 10.97
CA CYS A 173 -0.45 42.74 10.25
C CYS A 173 0.89 42.78 10.99
N LYS A 174 0.88 43.04 12.30
CA LYS A 174 2.09 43.03 13.12
C LYS A 174 2.81 41.67 13.14
N SER A 175 2.05 40.58 13.20
CA SER A 175 2.61 39.22 13.18
C SER A 175 3.20 38.86 11.81
N LEU A 176 2.65 39.42 10.74
CA LEU A 176 3.16 39.29 9.36
C LEU A 176 4.25 40.32 9.02
N GLY A 177 4.61 41.23 9.95
CA GLY A 177 5.58 42.30 9.71
C GLY A 177 5.08 43.41 8.78
N LEU A 178 3.77 43.53 8.60
CA LEU A 178 3.10 44.52 7.76
C LEU A 178 2.68 45.75 8.58
N ALA A 179 2.45 46.88 7.88
CA ALA A 179 1.95 48.10 8.51
C ALA A 179 0.53 47.90 9.08
N GLU A 180 0.21 48.60 10.18
CA GLU A 180 -1.06 48.43 10.90
C GLU A 180 -2.30 48.83 10.07
N ASP A 181 -2.11 49.66 9.04
CA ASP A 181 -3.12 50.11 8.07
C ASP A 181 -3.04 49.38 6.72
N SER A 182 -2.31 48.25 6.65
CA SER A 182 -2.19 47.47 5.42
C SER A 182 -3.55 47.02 4.92
N THR A 183 -3.78 47.14 3.61
CA THR A 183 -5.02 46.72 2.99
C THR A 183 -5.18 45.20 3.04
N GLU A 184 -6.41 44.73 3.00
CA GLU A 184 -6.74 43.30 3.01
C GLU A 184 -6.02 42.52 1.91
N GLU A 185 -5.89 43.12 0.72
CA GLU A 185 -5.15 42.54 -0.41
C GLU A 185 -3.66 42.31 -0.08
N VAL A 186 -3.02 43.25 0.63
CA VAL A 186 -1.61 43.12 1.06
C VAL A 186 -1.45 42.02 2.10
N VAL A 187 -2.41 41.90 3.03
CA VAL A 187 -2.41 40.86 4.06
C VAL A 187 -2.60 39.48 3.43
N LEU A 188 -3.56 39.33 2.52
CA LEU A 188 -3.80 38.07 1.81
C LEU A 188 -2.59 37.64 0.97
N ASN A 189 -1.94 38.59 0.28
CA ASN A 189 -0.72 38.31 -0.48
C ASN A 189 0.43 37.85 0.43
N ALA A 190 0.60 38.46 1.61
CA ALA A 190 1.62 38.03 2.57
C ALA A 190 1.34 36.63 3.16
N ILE A 191 0.08 36.32 3.45
CA ILE A 191 -0.33 34.97 3.89
C ILE A 191 -0.08 33.94 2.79
N GLN A 192 -0.37 34.29 1.53
CA GLN A 192 -0.13 33.41 0.40
C GLN A 192 1.38 33.16 0.21
N ALA A 193 2.21 34.20 0.29
CA ALA A 193 3.66 34.05 0.25
C ALA A 193 4.19 33.16 1.39
N LEU A 194 3.66 33.32 2.61
CA LEU A 194 4.03 32.48 3.75
C LEU A 194 3.61 31.01 3.55
N LYS A 195 2.42 30.76 2.98
CA LYS A 195 1.98 29.41 2.60
C LYS A 195 2.91 28.80 1.55
N ASP A 196 3.27 29.56 0.53
CA ASP A 196 4.16 29.09 -0.53
C ASP A 196 5.56 28.78 0.01
N ASP A 197 6.06 29.58 0.95
CA ASP A 197 7.35 29.33 1.61
C ASP A 197 7.29 28.14 2.59
N ILE A 198 6.17 27.92 3.28
CA ILE A 198 5.94 26.69 4.07
C ILE A 198 5.90 25.46 3.17
N VAL A 199 5.24 25.54 2.01
CA VAL A 199 5.20 24.43 1.03
C VAL A 199 6.60 24.16 0.49
N LYS A 200 7.35 25.21 0.11
CA LYS A 200 8.76 25.06 -0.31
C LYS A 200 9.64 24.49 0.81
N ALA A 201 9.45 24.91 2.07
CA ALA A 201 10.20 24.41 3.21
C ALA A 201 9.86 22.95 3.53
N LYS A 202 8.58 22.55 3.49
CA LYS A 202 8.15 21.15 3.63
C LYS A 202 8.72 20.27 2.53
N ASN A 203 8.67 20.72 1.28
CA ASN A 203 9.25 20.00 0.15
C ASN A 203 10.79 19.90 0.23
N LYS A 204 11.44 20.81 0.99
CA LYS A 204 12.89 20.76 1.27
C LYS A 204 13.23 19.88 2.48
N GLN A 205 12.26 19.63 3.37
CA GLN A 205 12.43 18.87 4.61
C GLN A 205 11.97 17.42 4.49
N GLU A 206 11.12 17.08 3.51
CA GLU A 206 10.95 15.71 3.01
C GLU A 206 12.12 15.33 2.09
N LEU A 207 13.32 15.21 2.67
CA LEU A 207 14.30 14.30 2.11
C LEU A 207 13.64 12.91 2.08
N PRO A 208 13.55 12.23 0.92
CA PRO A 208 13.03 10.87 0.86
C PRO A 208 13.78 10.04 1.90
N ASP A 209 13.05 9.40 2.79
CA ASP A 209 13.62 8.50 3.78
C ASP A 209 14.48 7.47 3.04
N ILE A 210 15.80 7.60 3.15
CA ILE A 210 16.78 6.77 2.44
C ILE A 210 16.67 5.28 2.83
N SER A 211 15.97 4.97 3.93
CA SER A 211 15.65 3.59 4.32
C SER A 211 14.47 2.99 3.53
N LYS A 212 13.67 3.83 2.87
CA LYS A 212 12.48 3.45 2.08
C LYS A 212 12.62 3.77 0.59
N TYR A 213 13.53 4.67 0.22
CA TYR A 213 13.76 5.09 -1.15
C TYR A 213 15.22 4.93 -1.55
N VAL A 214 15.47 4.10 -2.56
CA VAL A 214 16.77 3.96 -3.22
C VAL A 214 16.74 4.77 -4.52
N PRO A 215 17.75 5.63 -4.80
CA PRO A 215 17.90 6.30 -6.07
C PRO A 215 17.86 5.29 -7.24
N ARG A 216 17.03 5.58 -8.26
CA ARG A 216 16.81 4.65 -9.38
C ARG A 216 18.11 4.26 -10.09
N ALA A 217 19.04 5.19 -10.23
CA ALA A 217 20.36 4.94 -10.83
C ALA A 217 21.20 3.93 -10.03
N GLU A 218 21.12 3.95 -8.70
CA GLU A 218 21.84 3.02 -7.84
C GLU A 218 21.18 1.64 -7.85
N TYR A 219 19.84 1.59 -7.87
CA TYR A 219 19.09 0.35 -8.05
C TYR A 219 19.42 -0.32 -9.39
N ASP A 220 19.39 0.44 -10.49
CA ASP A 220 19.69 -0.08 -11.83
C ASP A 220 21.15 -0.57 -11.92
N SER A 221 22.10 0.13 -11.28
CA SER A 221 23.51 -0.29 -11.18
C SER A 221 23.67 -1.59 -10.39
N MET A 222 23.02 -1.71 -9.23
CA MET A 222 23.07 -2.91 -8.40
C MET A 222 22.38 -4.11 -9.06
N SER A 223 21.23 -3.88 -9.70
CA SER A 223 20.52 -4.88 -10.48
C SER A 223 21.38 -5.39 -11.65
N GLY A 224 22.02 -4.49 -12.39
CA GLY A 224 22.95 -4.86 -13.46
C GLY A 224 24.16 -5.67 -12.95
N ARG A 225 24.70 -5.32 -11.77
CA ARG A 225 25.77 -6.11 -11.14
C ARG A 225 25.30 -7.51 -10.73
N ALA A 226 24.09 -7.64 -10.22
CA ALA A 226 23.51 -8.93 -9.83
C ALA A 226 23.33 -9.84 -11.05
N VAL A 227 22.72 -9.34 -12.13
CA VAL A 227 22.55 -10.08 -13.39
C VAL A 227 23.90 -10.52 -13.97
N ASN A 228 24.90 -9.63 -13.99
CA ASN A 228 26.23 -9.97 -14.47
C ASN A 228 26.92 -11.03 -13.59
N ALA A 229 26.71 -11.00 -12.27
CA ALA A 229 27.26 -12.00 -11.36
C ALA A 229 26.59 -13.37 -11.56
N GLU A 230 25.26 -13.41 -11.69
CA GLU A 230 24.51 -14.64 -11.97
C GLU A 230 24.93 -15.26 -13.31
N GLN A 231 25.08 -14.44 -14.35
CA GLN A 231 25.57 -14.89 -15.65
C GLN A 231 26.98 -15.48 -15.55
N LYS A 232 27.88 -14.83 -14.80
CA LYS A 232 29.25 -15.31 -14.60
C LYS A 232 29.31 -16.61 -13.77
N ILE A 233 28.42 -16.76 -12.77
CA ILE A 233 28.29 -18.01 -12.01
C ILE A 233 27.83 -19.14 -12.93
N LYS A 234 26.86 -18.88 -13.81
CA LYS A 234 26.40 -19.85 -14.78
C LYS A 234 27.52 -20.26 -15.73
N GLU A 235 28.25 -19.31 -16.31
CA GLU A 235 29.39 -19.58 -17.20
C GLU A 235 30.49 -20.41 -16.52
N LEU A 236 30.82 -20.10 -15.26
CA LEU A 236 31.78 -20.88 -14.49
C LEU A 236 31.27 -22.29 -14.20
N THR A 237 29.99 -22.44 -13.85
CA THR A 237 29.37 -23.74 -13.57
C THR A 237 29.32 -24.60 -14.84
N ASP A 238 28.98 -24.01 -15.98
CA ASP A 238 28.97 -24.69 -17.28
C ASP A 238 30.40 -25.11 -17.68
N ALA A 239 31.39 -24.24 -17.47
CA ALA A 239 32.80 -24.55 -17.74
C ALA A 239 33.35 -25.67 -16.83
N GLU A 240 33.04 -25.64 -15.54
CA GLU A 240 33.40 -26.69 -14.59
C GLU A 240 32.72 -28.02 -14.94
N GLY A 241 31.44 -27.97 -15.36
CA GLY A 241 30.68 -29.11 -15.86
C GLY A 241 31.33 -29.74 -17.08
N GLU A 242 31.75 -28.93 -18.07
CA GLU A 242 32.46 -29.40 -19.25
C GLU A 242 33.80 -30.06 -18.91
N VAL A 243 34.57 -29.51 -17.96
CA VAL A 243 35.82 -30.13 -17.50
C VAL A 243 35.54 -31.49 -16.84
N ALA A 244 34.51 -31.59 -16.00
CA ALA A 244 34.12 -32.82 -15.35
C ALA A 244 33.65 -33.89 -16.36
N ILE A 245 32.84 -33.50 -17.35
CA ILE A 245 32.35 -34.38 -18.43
C ILE A 245 33.54 -34.93 -19.23
N ASN A 246 34.43 -34.06 -19.72
CA ASN A 246 35.58 -34.48 -20.51
C ASN A 246 36.48 -35.44 -19.73
N ARG A 247 36.76 -35.13 -18.46
CA ARG A 247 37.58 -35.99 -17.59
C ARG A 247 36.99 -37.40 -17.41
N GLU A 248 35.69 -37.50 -17.17
CA GLU A 248 35.01 -38.78 -16.93
C GLU A 248 34.91 -39.62 -18.20
N VAL A 249 34.60 -38.99 -19.35
CA VAL A 249 34.56 -39.68 -20.64
C VAL A 249 35.96 -40.13 -21.06
N ASP A 250 36.99 -39.30 -20.90
CA ASP A 250 38.38 -39.67 -21.20
C ASP A 250 38.85 -40.84 -20.32
N ALA A 251 38.52 -40.83 -19.03
CA ALA A 251 38.83 -41.94 -18.13
C ALA A 251 38.15 -43.25 -18.56
N ALA A 252 36.90 -43.19 -19.05
CA ALA A 252 36.18 -44.35 -19.54
C ALA A 252 36.75 -44.90 -20.87
N VAL A 253 37.28 -44.03 -21.74
CA VAL A 253 38.02 -44.45 -22.95
C VAL A 253 39.33 -45.15 -22.55
N VAL A 254 40.10 -44.56 -21.63
CA VAL A 254 41.37 -45.15 -21.15
C VAL A 254 41.14 -46.50 -20.44
N ALA A 255 40.03 -46.62 -19.71
CA ALA A 255 39.63 -47.87 -19.07
C ALA A 255 39.06 -48.92 -20.04
N GLY A 256 38.96 -48.63 -21.34
CA GLY A 256 38.47 -49.57 -22.36
C GLY A 256 36.96 -49.87 -22.26
N LYS A 257 36.22 -49.08 -21.48
CA LYS A 257 34.77 -49.25 -21.24
C LYS A 257 33.92 -48.64 -22.36
N ILE A 258 34.47 -47.65 -23.06
CA ILE A 258 33.90 -47.07 -24.29
C ILE A 258 34.98 -47.00 -25.36
N THR A 259 34.58 -47.10 -26.63
CA THR A 259 35.51 -47.03 -27.76
C THR A 259 35.83 -45.57 -28.09
N PRO A 260 37.04 -45.26 -28.61
CA PRO A 260 37.37 -43.91 -29.08
C PRO A 260 36.38 -43.35 -30.10
N ALA A 261 35.81 -44.20 -30.95
CA ALA A 261 34.82 -43.81 -31.96
C ALA A 261 33.47 -43.36 -31.36
N SER A 262 33.14 -43.81 -30.15
CA SER A 262 31.90 -43.45 -29.44
C SER A 262 32.05 -42.25 -28.48
N LYS A 263 33.27 -41.72 -28.35
CA LYS A 263 33.60 -40.63 -27.43
C LYS A 263 32.72 -39.40 -27.62
N ASP A 264 32.57 -38.92 -28.85
CA ASP A 264 31.82 -37.70 -29.15
C ASP A 264 30.32 -37.84 -28.86
N TYR A 265 29.78 -39.05 -29.03
CA TYR A 265 28.40 -39.37 -28.66
C TYR A 265 28.19 -39.25 -27.15
N PHE A 266 29.08 -39.85 -26.35
CA PHE A 266 28.97 -39.80 -24.89
C PHE A 266 29.25 -38.40 -24.32
N LEU A 267 30.15 -37.62 -24.93
CA LEU A 267 30.33 -36.20 -24.58
C LEU A 267 29.03 -35.41 -24.81
N ALA A 268 28.37 -35.61 -25.95
CA ALA A 268 27.09 -34.97 -26.24
C ALA A 268 25.98 -35.43 -25.27
N SER A 269 25.93 -36.71 -24.92
CA SER A 269 24.94 -37.25 -23.97
C SER A 269 25.18 -36.76 -22.53
N CYS A 270 26.44 -36.58 -22.11
CA CYS A 270 26.76 -36.11 -20.75
C CYS A 270 26.42 -34.63 -20.52
N ARG A 271 26.35 -33.83 -21.60
CA ARG A 271 25.93 -32.42 -21.59
C ARG A 271 24.44 -32.22 -21.37
N ALA A 272 23.63 -33.26 -21.57
CA ALA A 272 22.21 -33.21 -21.26
C ALA A 272 21.97 -33.22 -19.75
N GLU A 273 20.84 -32.67 -19.30
CA GLU A 273 20.47 -32.63 -17.89
C GLU A 273 20.42 -34.05 -17.30
N GLY A 274 21.21 -34.30 -16.25
CA GLY A 274 21.37 -35.63 -15.64
C GLY A 274 22.23 -36.63 -16.44
N GLY A 275 22.76 -36.24 -17.60
CA GLY A 275 23.52 -37.10 -18.51
C GLY A 275 24.82 -37.64 -17.91
N LEU A 276 25.55 -36.82 -17.15
CA LEU A 276 26.78 -37.25 -16.46
C LEU A 276 26.51 -38.34 -15.40
N ALA A 277 25.39 -38.26 -14.69
CA ALA A 277 25.01 -39.27 -13.71
C ALA A 277 24.63 -40.59 -14.38
N ALA A 278 23.86 -40.52 -15.48
CA ALA A 278 23.52 -41.68 -16.30
C ALA A 278 24.76 -42.35 -16.92
N PHE A 279 25.73 -41.55 -17.38
CA PHE A 279 26.99 -42.05 -17.91
C PHE A 279 27.84 -42.74 -16.85
N ARG A 280 27.95 -42.17 -15.64
CA ARG A 280 28.64 -42.82 -14.52
C ARG A 280 28.03 -44.16 -14.16
N GLU A 281 26.70 -44.28 -14.19
CA GLU A 281 26.02 -45.54 -13.93
C GLU A 281 26.26 -46.57 -15.05
N PHE A 282 26.22 -46.14 -16.30
CA PHE A 282 26.59 -46.96 -17.46
C PHE A 282 28.03 -47.50 -17.34
N VAL A 283 28.99 -46.65 -16.97
CA VAL A 283 30.39 -47.01 -16.79
C VAL A 283 30.60 -48.02 -15.65
N LYS A 284 29.72 -48.11 -14.64
CA LYS A 284 29.80 -49.13 -13.59
C LYS A 284 29.42 -50.53 -14.11
N GLY A 285 28.44 -50.63 -15.00
CA GLY A 285 27.94 -51.89 -15.55
C GLY A 285 28.64 -52.34 -16.85
N ALA A 286 29.39 -51.46 -17.50
CA ALA A 286 30.04 -51.75 -18.78
C ALA A 286 31.25 -52.69 -18.62
N PRO A 287 31.31 -53.82 -19.36
CA PRO A 287 32.51 -54.65 -19.43
C PRO A 287 33.64 -53.93 -20.17
N GLU A 288 34.89 -54.37 -19.99
CA GLU A 288 36.02 -53.89 -20.80
C GLU A 288 35.88 -54.46 -22.22
N ILE A 289 35.56 -53.60 -23.18
CA ILE A 289 35.30 -54.00 -24.58
C ILE A 289 36.57 -53.85 -25.43
N VAL A 290 37.52 -53.01 -24.97
CA VAL A 290 38.76 -52.72 -25.69
C VAL A 290 39.96 -53.06 -24.82
N SER A 291 40.83 -53.95 -25.29
CA SER A 291 42.13 -54.23 -24.67
C SER A 291 43.02 -52.99 -24.74
N LYS A 292 43.84 -52.70 -23.71
CA LYS A 292 44.69 -51.50 -23.60
C LYS A 292 45.30 -51.11 -24.96
N ALA A 293 45.13 -49.84 -25.36
CA ALA A 293 45.77 -49.27 -26.53
C ALA A 293 47.29 -49.45 -26.42
N GLY A 294 47.83 -50.42 -27.17
CA GLY A 294 49.21 -50.87 -27.10
C GLY A 294 49.46 -52.28 -27.62
N ASP A 295 48.45 -53.16 -27.67
CA ASP A 295 48.61 -54.55 -28.15
C ASP A 295 48.03 -54.80 -29.55
N ASP A 296 48.00 -53.78 -30.41
CA ASP A 296 47.88 -54.01 -31.84
C ASP A 296 49.21 -54.58 -32.34
N LYS A 297 49.38 -55.90 -32.23
CA LYS A 297 50.31 -56.63 -33.09
C LYS A 297 49.94 -56.31 -34.53
N LYS A 298 50.67 -55.36 -35.12
CA LYS A 298 50.75 -55.16 -36.57
C LYS A 298 50.88 -56.55 -37.21
N PRO A 299 49.97 -56.97 -38.11
CA PRO A 299 50.18 -58.22 -38.82
C PRO A 299 51.51 -58.07 -39.56
N ALA A 300 52.42 -59.02 -39.31
CA ALA A 300 53.66 -59.11 -40.06
C ALA A 300 53.26 -59.22 -41.54
N ALA A 301 53.87 -58.37 -42.37
CA ALA A 301 53.80 -58.56 -43.80
C ALA A 301 54.59 -59.84 -44.11
N ASP A 302 53.89 -60.96 -44.30
CA ASP A 302 54.53 -62.19 -44.73
C ASP A 302 54.95 -62.04 -46.20
N GLY A 303 56.27 -62.16 -46.40
CA GLY A 303 56.89 -62.16 -47.71
C GLY A 303 56.49 -63.39 -48.53
N ASP A 304 56.53 -63.21 -49.84
CA ASP A 304 56.26 -64.22 -50.86
C ASP A 304 56.89 -65.58 -50.53
N GLY A 305 56.03 -66.59 -50.30
CA GLY A 305 56.43 -67.99 -50.34
C GLY A 305 55.97 -68.89 -49.18
N VAL A 306 55.27 -68.39 -48.16
CA VAL A 306 54.76 -69.22 -47.05
C VAL A 306 53.26 -68.98 -46.82
N LEU A 307 52.48 -70.06 -46.77
CA LEU A 307 51.03 -70.03 -46.51
C LEU A 307 50.74 -69.65 -45.06
N SER A 308 49.79 -68.73 -44.84
CA SER A 308 49.32 -68.37 -43.50
C SER A 308 48.57 -69.54 -42.84
N ASP A 309 48.39 -69.49 -41.52
CA ASP A 309 47.74 -70.57 -40.76
C ASP A 309 46.28 -70.82 -41.20
N GLU A 310 45.60 -69.78 -41.67
CA GLU A 310 44.27 -69.84 -42.26
C GLU A 310 44.27 -70.50 -43.65
N GLU A 311 45.28 -70.22 -44.48
CA GLU A 311 45.42 -70.81 -45.82
C GLU A 311 45.78 -72.30 -45.74
N ARG A 312 46.58 -72.71 -44.75
CA ARG A 312 46.83 -74.13 -44.44
C ARG A 312 45.57 -74.85 -43.95
N ALA A 313 44.69 -74.15 -43.23
CA ALA A 313 43.40 -74.70 -42.82
C ALA A 313 42.45 -74.90 -44.00
N ALA A 314 42.45 -73.98 -44.97
CA ALA A 314 41.69 -74.11 -46.21
C ALA A 314 42.16 -75.30 -47.05
N CYS A 315 43.47 -75.50 -47.22
CA CYS A 315 44.03 -76.65 -47.95
C CYS A 315 43.61 -77.99 -47.34
N ARG A 316 43.57 -78.09 -46.00
CA ARG A 316 43.10 -79.28 -45.28
C ARG A 316 41.60 -79.54 -45.47
N LEU A 317 40.81 -78.49 -45.63
CA LEU A 317 39.35 -78.60 -45.78
C LEU A 317 38.94 -78.98 -47.22
N THR A 318 39.68 -78.50 -48.22
CA THR A 318 39.43 -78.79 -49.64
C THR A 318 40.19 -80.00 -50.16
N ASN A 319 41.03 -80.61 -49.30
CA ASN A 319 41.90 -81.74 -49.62
C ASN A 319 42.86 -81.45 -50.80
N THR A 320 43.32 -80.21 -50.89
CA THR A 320 44.27 -79.70 -51.89
C THR A 320 45.66 -79.64 -51.28
N SER A 321 46.71 -80.01 -52.03
CA SER A 321 48.08 -79.97 -51.51
C SER A 321 48.59 -78.53 -51.37
N GLU A 322 49.47 -78.28 -50.39
CA GLU A 322 50.03 -76.93 -50.14
C GLU A 322 50.81 -76.40 -51.37
N GLU A 323 51.41 -77.28 -52.18
CA GLU A 323 52.12 -76.90 -53.42
C GLU A 323 51.16 -76.49 -54.55
N ASP A 324 50.00 -77.13 -54.67
CA ASP A 324 49.01 -76.79 -55.70
C ASP A 324 48.32 -75.46 -55.37
N PHE A 325 48.04 -75.21 -54.10
CA PHE A 325 47.45 -73.96 -53.63
C PHE A 325 48.39 -72.76 -53.85
N LEU A 326 49.71 -72.94 -53.66
CA LEU A 326 50.71 -71.92 -53.96
C LEU A 326 50.85 -71.63 -55.47
N LYS A 327 50.68 -72.63 -56.34
CA LYS A 327 50.66 -72.42 -57.81
C LYS A 327 49.44 -71.63 -58.26
N GLU A 328 48.28 -71.87 -57.66
CA GLU A 328 47.04 -71.17 -58.01
C GLU A 328 47.06 -69.72 -57.50
N LYS A 329 47.72 -69.46 -56.36
CA LYS A 329 47.97 -68.11 -55.82
C LYS A 329 48.98 -67.29 -56.63
N GLY A 330 49.96 -67.93 -57.26
CA GLY A 330 50.99 -67.28 -58.10
C GLY A 330 50.64 -67.14 -59.59
N GLY A 331 49.43 -67.51 -60.00
CA GLY A 331 48.96 -67.50 -61.39
C GLY A 331 47.99 -66.36 -61.71
N LYS A 332 48.37 -65.10 -61.43
CA LYS A 332 47.82 -63.89 -62.05
C LYS A 332 48.69 -62.68 -61.78
#